data_AF-A0A6J5F9K5-F1
#
_entry.id   AF-A0A6J5F9K5-F1
#
_cell.length_a   1.000
_cell.length_b   1.000
_cell.length_c   1.000
_cell.angle_alpha   90.00
_cell.angle_beta   90.00
_cell.angle_gamma   90.00
#
_symmetry.space_group_name_H-M   'P 1'
#
loop_
_entity.id
_entity.type
_entity.pdbx_description
1 polymer ?
#
loop_
_entity_poly.entity_id
_entity_poly.type
_entity_poly.pdbx_seq_one_letter_code
_entity_poly.pdbx_strand_id
1 'polypeptide(L)'
;MADLKKGVTYGFVADTKGNGTDQPTVTKGSNSAAIGANSSDGGRSNVVSVGAPGAERQVTNVAAGTQATDAVNVQQLNQSVAQGVSQAVGQANNYTDQRFGQLNNRLDAVGAAAMAASSLIPNARAGSDFQMSVAAGTYGGAGALALGANYWVSNRLLLNAHVSETVGSAGARTGASVGMTYGF
;
A
#
# COMPACT_ATOMS: atom_id res chain seq x y z
N MET A 1 -53.85 -16.69 56.89
CA MET A 1 -52.62 -16.08 56.38
C MET A 1 -52.57 -16.37 54.89
N ALA A 2 -52.82 -15.37 54.05
CA ALA A 2 -52.98 -15.54 52.60
C ALA A 2 -51.62 -15.62 51.90
N ASP A 3 -51.46 -16.68 51.12
CA ASP A 3 -50.35 -16.97 50.23
C ASP A 3 -50.43 -16.05 48.99
N LEU A 4 -49.39 -15.24 48.77
CA LEU A 4 -49.18 -14.46 47.54
C LEU A 4 -47.75 -14.72 47.07
N LYS A 5 -47.51 -15.92 46.52
CA LYS A 5 -46.38 -16.16 45.62
C LYS A 5 -46.42 -15.15 44.49
N LYS A 6 -45.44 -14.24 44.46
CA LYS A 6 -45.16 -13.35 43.32
C LYS A 6 -45.03 -14.20 42.05
N GLY A 7 -45.94 -14.00 41.11
CA GLY A 7 -45.95 -14.67 39.81
C GLY A 7 -44.65 -14.40 39.05
N VAL A 8 -44.09 -15.46 38.50
CA VAL A 8 -42.83 -15.44 37.76
C VAL A 8 -43.09 -14.81 36.39
N THR A 9 -42.35 -13.75 36.02
CA THR A 9 -42.39 -13.20 34.67
C THR A 9 -41.55 -14.08 33.74
N TYR A 10 -42.21 -14.95 32.99
CA TYR A 10 -41.63 -15.61 31.83
C TYR A 10 -42.20 -14.90 30.59
N GLY A 11 -41.40 -14.21 29.77
CA GLY A 11 -41.99 -13.54 28.60
C GLY A 11 -41.09 -12.88 27.58
N PHE A 12 -41.71 -12.72 26.40
CA PHE A 12 -41.34 -11.81 25.32
C PHE A 12 -42.25 -10.58 25.40
N VAL A 13 -41.68 -9.38 25.41
CA VAL A 13 -42.45 -8.13 25.36
C VAL A 13 -42.05 -7.38 24.08
N ALA A 14 -43.00 -7.21 23.17
CA ALA A 14 -42.89 -6.35 22.00
C ALA A 14 -43.99 -5.30 22.10
N ASP A 15 -43.62 -4.03 22.00
CA ASP A 15 -44.58 -2.92 22.09
C ASP A 15 -45.20 -2.65 20.72
N THR A 16 -46.54 -2.63 20.70
CA THR A 16 -47.34 -1.98 19.67
C THR A 16 -48.05 -0.80 20.34
N LYS A 17 -48.05 0.36 19.68
CA LYS A 17 -48.82 1.56 20.03
C LYS A 17 -50.32 1.29 20.23
N GLY A 18 -50.81 0.10 19.89
CA GLY A 18 -52.15 -0.39 20.25
C GLY A 18 -53.28 0.32 19.52
N ASN A 19 -52.96 1.08 18.46
CA ASN A 19 -53.93 1.83 17.66
C ASN A 19 -54.53 1.00 16.51
N GLY A 20 -54.13 -0.28 16.40
CA GLY A 20 -54.60 -1.23 15.39
C GLY A 20 -53.98 -1.05 14.00
N THR A 21 -53.33 0.09 13.73
CA THR A 21 -52.67 0.38 12.45
C THR A 21 -51.19 0.06 12.45
N ASP A 22 -50.63 -0.30 13.62
CA ASP A 22 -49.21 -0.49 13.82
C ASP A 22 -48.79 -1.96 13.97
N GLN A 23 -49.59 -2.87 13.43
CA GLN A 23 -49.31 -4.30 13.51
C GLN A 23 -48.04 -4.67 12.71
N PRO A 24 -47.18 -5.57 13.24
CA PRO A 24 -46.14 -6.18 12.42
C PRO A 24 -46.77 -7.04 11.32
N THR A 25 -46.13 -7.07 10.15
CA THR A 25 -46.61 -7.80 8.98
C THR A 25 -45.59 -8.82 8.49
N VAL A 26 -46.06 -10.02 8.15
CA VAL A 26 -45.27 -11.05 7.46
C VAL A 26 -46.06 -11.61 6.30
N THR A 27 -45.35 -11.98 5.23
CA THR A 27 -45.93 -12.60 4.04
C THR A 27 -46.35 -14.03 4.36
N LYS A 28 -47.57 -14.43 3.98
CA LYS A 28 -48.07 -15.79 4.29
C LYS A 28 -47.18 -16.85 3.63
N GLY A 29 -46.74 -17.83 4.41
CA GLY A 29 -45.88 -18.92 3.94
C GLY A 29 -44.40 -18.57 3.81
N SER A 30 -43.96 -17.39 4.29
CA SER A 30 -42.58 -16.92 4.11
C SER A 30 -41.57 -17.46 5.12
N ASN A 31 -42.00 -18.16 6.18
CA ASN A 31 -41.13 -18.59 7.29
C ASN A 31 -40.35 -17.43 7.93
N SER A 32 -41.01 -16.27 8.09
CA SER A 32 -40.41 -15.04 8.63
C SER A 32 -41.05 -14.61 9.95
N ALA A 33 -40.33 -13.78 10.69
CA ALA A 33 -40.82 -13.09 11.89
C ALA A 33 -40.65 -11.57 11.74
N ALA A 34 -41.63 -10.79 12.19
CA ALA A 34 -41.54 -9.34 12.29
C ALA A 34 -41.75 -8.93 13.76
N ILE A 35 -40.76 -8.25 14.35
CA ILE A 35 -40.70 -7.94 15.78
C ILE A 35 -40.90 -6.44 16.00
N GLY A 36 -41.96 -6.07 16.72
CA GLY A 36 -42.30 -4.70 17.09
C GLY A 36 -43.27 -3.98 16.13
N ALA A 37 -43.84 -2.87 16.60
CA ALA A 37 -44.81 -2.06 15.86
C ALA A 37 -44.37 -1.71 14.43
N ASN A 38 -45.24 -1.83 13.42
CA ASN A 38 -44.95 -1.51 12.01
C ASN A 38 -43.75 -2.25 11.40
N SER A 39 -43.20 -3.29 12.04
CA SER A 39 -42.16 -4.10 11.42
C SER A 39 -42.73 -4.91 10.26
N SER A 40 -41.94 -5.14 9.22
CA SER A 40 -42.35 -5.92 8.06
C SER A 40 -41.20 -6.78 7.56
N ASP A 41 -41.51 -7.99 7.09
CA ASP A 41 -40.53 -8.82 6.38
C ASP A 41 -40.17 -8.27 4.99
N GLY A 42 -40.87 -7.22 4.52
CA GLY A 42 -40.62 -6.59 3.24
C GLY A 42 -40.80 -7.54 2.06
N GLY A 43 -41.63 -8.59 2.20
CA GLY A 43 -41.81 -9.62 1.18
C GLY A 43 -40.71 -10.68 1.13
N ARG A 44 -39.72 -10.64 2.04
CA ARG A 44 -38.62 -11.60 2.09
C ARG A 44 -39.01 -12.84 2.91
N SER A 45 -38.62 -14.01 2.40
CA SER A 45 -38.75 -15.28 3.12
C SER A 45 -37.52 -15.60 3.97
N ASN A 46 -37.72 -16.32 5.07
CA ASN A 46 -36.69 -16.77 6.02
C ASN A 46 -35.92 -15.62 6.69
N VAL A 47 -36.63 -14.58 7.15
CA VAL A 47 -36.00 -13.42 7.83
C VAL A 47 -36.62 -13.16 9.20
N VAL A 48 -35.83 -12.55 10.07
CA VAL A 48 -36.33 -11.84 11.26
C VAL A 48 -36.15 -10.36 10.99
N SER A 49 -37.25 -9.62 10.88
CA SER A 49 -37.23 -8.17 10.70
C SER A 49 -37.56 -7.47 12.01
N VAL A 50 -36.73 -6.50 12.40
CA VAL A 50 -36.94 -5.66 13.59
C VAL A 50 -37.51 -4.29 13.25
N GLY A 51 -37.85 -4.04 11.98
CA GLY A 51 -38.36 -2.76 11.51
C GLY A 51 -38.96 -2.88 10.11
N ALA A 52 -39.04 -1.75 9.41
CA ALA A 52 -39.43 -1.67 8.02
C ALA A 52 -38.50 -0.70 7.29
N PRO A 53 -38.45 -0.70 5.94
CA PRO A 53 -37.68 0.28 5.19
C PRO A 53 -38.04 1.72 5.62
N GLY A 54 -37.03 2.51 6.01
CA GLY A 54 -37.21 3.87 6.53
C GLY A 54 -37.69 3.96 7.99
N ALA A 55 -37.84 2.81 8.65
CA ALA A 55 -38.21 2.66 10.05
C ALA A 55 -37.35 1.55 10.71
N GLU A 56 -36.04 1.58 10.47
CA GLU A 56 -35.08 0.65 11.01
C GLU A 56 -34.95 0.83 12.54
N ARG A 57 -34.73 -0.28 13.25
CA ARG A 57 -34.42 -0.27 14.67
C ARG A 57 -32.99 -0.68 14.91
N GLN A 58 -32.40 -0.11 15.95
CA GLN A 58 -31.11 -0.56 16.46
C GLN A 58 -31.30 -1.87 17.23
N VAL A 59 -30.38 -2.82 17.04
CA VAL A 59 -30.25 -4.01 17.88
C VAL A 59 -29.07 -3.77 18.81
N THR A 60 -29.35 -3.50 20.09
CA THR A 60 -28.34 -3.17 21.09
C THR A 60 -28.06 -4.36 22.01
N ASN A 61 -26.95 -4.31 22.74
CA ASN A 61 -26.49 -5.40 23.63
C ASN A 61 -26.19 -6.72 22.90
N VAL A 62 -25.72 -6.64 21.65
CA VAL A 62 -25.25 -7.79 20.87
C VAL A 62 -23.85 -8.18 21.35
N ALA A 63 -23.75 -9.32 22.03
CA ALA A 63 -22.47 -9.92 22.39
C ALA A 63 -21.64 -10.24 21.14
N ALA A 64 -20.32 -10.35 21.29
CA ALA A 64 -19.44 -10.67 20.17
C ALA A 64 -19.79 -12.04 19.57
N GLY A 65 -19.97 -12.11 18.26
CA GLY A 65 -20.18 -13.36 17.55
C GLY A 65 -18.95 -14.26 17.58
N THR A 66 -19.16 -15.57 17.66
CA THR A 66 -18.10 -16.59 17.77
C THR A 66 -18.16 -17.63 16.65
N GLN A 67 -19.33 -17.84 16.06
CA GLN A 67 -19.55 -18.73 14.92
C GLN A 67 -19.75 -17.91 13.64
N ALA A 68 -19.55 -18.56 12.49
CA ALA A 68 -19.62 -17.90 11.18
C ALA A 68 -21.00 -17.28 10.85
N THR A 69 -22.06 -17.73 11.52
CA THR A 69 -23.44 -17.26 11.32
C THR A 69 -23.94 -16.34 12.43
N ASP A 70 -23.09 -15.98 13.40
CA ASP A 70 -23.46 -15.04 14.46
C ASP A 70 -23.48 -13.60 13.93
N ALA A 71 -24.29 -12.74 14.56
CA ALA A 71 -24.24 -11.32 14.27
C ALA A 71 -22.91 -10.71 14.71
N VAL A 72 -22.32 -9.87 13.86
CA VAL A 72 -21.11 -9.10 14.17
C VAL A 72 -21.52 -7.77 14.78
N ASN A 73 -20.97 -7.44 15.95
CA ASN A 73 -21.22 -6.13 16.57
C ASN A 73 -20.23 -5.06 16.07
N VAL A 74 -20.54 -3.79 16.32
CA VAL A 74 -19.74 -2.64 15.84
C VAL A 74 -18.29 -2.68 16.37
N GLN A 75 -18.08 -3.20 17.58
CA GLN A 75 -16.73 -3.35 18.15
C GLN A 75 -15.87 -4.32 17.31
N GLN A 76 -16.41 -5.50 16.97
CA GLN A 76 -15.70 -6.48 16.14
C GLN A 76 -15.39 -5.92 14.74
N LEU A 77 -16.35 -5.21 14.14
CA LEU A 77 -16.13 -4.53 12.85
C LEU A 77 -14.99 -3.51 12.93
N ASN A 78 -15.05 -2.60 13.91
CA ASN A 78 -14.03 -1.55 14.07
C ASN A 78 -12.64 -2.15 14.32
N GLN A 79 -12.54 -3.21 15.11
CA GLN A 79 -11.28 -3.93 15.35
C GLN A 79 -10.73 -4.54 14.05
N SER A 80 -11.57 -5.23 13.28
CA SER A 80 -11.19 -5.83 12.00
C SER A 80 -10.72 -4.77 10.99
N VAL A 81 -11.46 -3.67 10.86
CA VAL A 81 -11.10 -2.55 9.98
C VAL A 81 -9.78 -1.92 10.42
N ALA A 82 -9.61 -1.62 11.70
CA ALA A 82 -8.38 -1.02 12.22
C ALA A 82 -7.16 -1.93 11.98
N GLN A 83 -7.31 -3.24 12.20
CA GLN A 83 -6.26 -4.23 11.92
C GLN A 83 -5.92 -4.27 10.43
N GLY A 84 -6.93 -4.33 9.56
CA GLY A 84 -6.75 -4.34 8.11
C GLY A 84 -6.04 -3.09 7.59
N VAL A 85 -6.45 -1.90 8.07
CA VAL A 85 -5.81 -0.62 7.72
C VAL A 85 -4.36 -0.59 8.19
N SER A 86 -4.08 -0.99 9.43
CA SER A 86 -2.72 -1.01 9.97
C SER A 86 -1.81 -1.95 9.18
N GLN A 87 -2.31 -3.11 8.75
CA GLN A 87 -1.54 -4.04 7.92
C GLN A 87 -1.28 -3.47 6.54
N ALA A 88 -2.28 -2.87 5.89
CA ALA A 88 -2.13 -2.27 4.57
C ALA A 88 -1.12 -1.12 4.57
N VAL A 89 -1.21 -0.21 5.55
CA VAL A 89 -0.25 0.90 5.71
C VAL A 89 1.16 0.37 6.00
N GLY A 90 1.29 -0.62 6.88
CA GLY A 90 2.59 -1.25 7.17
C GLY A 90 3.24 -1.88 5.93
N GLN A 91 2.47 -2.60 5.10
CA GLN A 91 2.96 -3.16 3.85
C GLN A 91 3.36 -2.09 2.83
N ALA A 92 2.55 -1.03 2.70
CA ALA A 92 2.84 0.08 1.80
C ALA A 92 4.12 0.83 2.18
N ASN A 93 4.33 1.08 3.49
CA ASN A 93 5.56 1.69 4.00
C ASN A 93 6.78 0.81 3.71
N ASN A 94 6.71 -0.49 4.04
CA ASN A 94 7.82 -1.41 3.78
C ASN A 94 8.18 -1.48 2.29
N TYR A 95 7.18 -1.58 1.41
CA TYR A 95 7.41 -1.58 -0.04
C TYR A 95 8.08 -0.27 -0.49
N THR A 96 7.60 0.87 0.03
CA THR A 96 8.10 2.20 -0.32
C THR A 96 9.53 2.39 0.18
N ASP A 97 9.83 2.02 1.43
CA ASP A 97 11.16 2.09 2.04
C ASP A 97 12.17 1.21 1.29
N GLN A 98 11.75 0.02 0.86
CA GLN A 98 12.58 -0.84 0.01
C GLN A 98 12.87 -0.19 -1.35
N ARG A 99 11.87 0.41 -1.99
CA ARG A 99 12.05 1.11 -3.27
C ARG A 99 12.93 2.35 -3.11
N PHE A 100 12.78 3.11 -2.04
CA PHE A 100 13.65 4.25 -1.75
C PHE A 100 15.08 3.80 -1.45
N GLY A 101 15.29 2.72 -0.69
CA GLY A 101 16.62 2.15 -0.47
C GLY A 101 17.28 1.69 -1.78
N GLN A 102 16.53 1.02 -2.65
CA GLN A 102 17.00 0.63 -3.99
C GLN A 102 17.35 1.86 -4.86
N LEU A 103 16.54 2.91 -4.78
CA LEU A 103 16.78 4.16 -5.50
C LEU A 103 18.02 4.88 -4.98
N ASN A 104 18.19 4.98 -3.65
CA ASN A 104 19.37 5.60 -3.04
C ASN A 104 20.65 4.89 -3.48
N ASN A 105 20.68 3.56 -3.39
CA ASN A 105 21.81 2.76 -3.88
C ASN A 105 22.09 3.00 -5.37
N ARG A 106 21.05 3.15 -6.19
CA ARG A 106 21.21 3.50 -7.60
C ARG A 106 21.80 4.89 -7.80
N LEU A 107 21.36 5.87 -7.03
CA LEU A 107 21.87 7.24 -7.11
C LEU A 107 23.34 7.30 -6.68
N ASP A 108 23.70 6.60 -5.60
CA ASP A 108 25.08 6.53 -5.13
C ASP A 108 26.00 5.89 -6.18
N ALA A 109 25.55 4.78 -6.78
CA ALA A 109 26.22 4.14 -7.91
C ALA A 109 26.41 5.11 -9.09
N VAL A 110 25.34 5.76 -9.55
CA VAL A 110 25.43 6.71 -10.68
C VAL A 110 26.36 7.88 -10.34
N GLY A 111 26.31 8.41 -9.12
CA GLY A 111 27.21 9.46 -8.66
C GLY A 111 28.67 9.01 -8.70
N ALA A 112 28.98 7.81 -8.22
CA ALA A 112 30.35 7.29 -8.21
C ALA A 112 30.88 7.08 -9.64
N ALA A 113 30.05 6.54 -10.53
CA ALA A 113 30.38 6.37 -11.94
C ALA A 113 30.65 7.70 -12.63
N ALA A 114 29.84 8.72 -12.36
CA ALA A 114 30.05 10.07 -12.87
C ALA A 114 31.37 10.67 -12.37
N MET A 115 31.67 10.52 -11.07
CA MET A 115 32.96 10.95 -10.50
C MET A 115 34.14 10.24 -11.18
N ALA A 116 34.05 8.93 -11.38
CA ALA A 116 35.08 8.15 -12.07
C ALA A 116 35.27 8.64 -13.52
N ALA A 117 34.18 8.74 -14.29
CA ALA A 117 34.23 9.19 -15.68
C ALA A 117 34.76 10.62 -15.82
N SER A 118 34.41 11.53 -14.90
CA SER A 118 34.88 12.92 -14.92
C SER A 118 36.39 13.08 -14.71
N SER A 119 37.03 12.07 -14.10
CA SER A 119 38.47 12.05 -13.86
C SER A 119 39.27 11.45 -15.03
N LEU A 120 38.59 11.08 -16.13
CA LEU A 120 39.26 10.65 -17.36
C LEU A 120 39.80 11.88 -18.10
N ILE A 121 41.12 12.07 -18.03
CA ILE A 121 41.79 13.25 -18.58
C ILE A 121 42.52 12.87 -19.88
N PRO A 122 42.24 13.53 -21.01
CA PRO A 122 43.04 13.40 -22.22
C PRO A 122 44.42 14.04 -22.04
N ASN A 123 45.48 13.37 -22.50
CA ASN A 123 46.85 13.88 -22.44
C ASN A 123 47.26 14.54 -23.77
N ALA A 124 47.22 15.86 -23.86
CA ALA A 124 47.58 16.61 -25.07
C ALA A 124 49.07 16.50 -25.49
N ARG A 125 49.94 15.87 -24.69
CA ARG A 125 51.38 15.71 -24.97
C ARG A 125 51.76 14.30 -25.43
N ALA A 126 50.80 13.40 -25.62
CA ALA A 126 51.09 12.07 -26.14
C ALA A 126 51.57 12.17 -27.60
N GLY A 127 52.65 11.48 -27.95
CA GLY A 127 53.19 11.47 -29.32
C GLY A 127 52.36 10.66 -30.33
N SER A 128 51.25 10.06 -29.90
CA SER A 128 50.31 9.31 -30.71
C SER A 128 48.91 9.94 -30.62
N ASP A 129 48.16 9.87 -31.73
CA ASP A 129 46.81 10.43 -31.84
C ASP A 129 45.78 9.68 -30.98
N PHE A 130 46.02 8.39 -30.70
CA PHE A 130 45.17 7.56 -29.85
C PHE A 130 45.67 7.50 -28.41
N GLN A 131 44.75 7.59 -27.45
CA GLN A 131 45.06 7.60 -26.02
C GLN A 131 44.03 6.80 -25.22
N MET A 132 44.47 6.18 -24.12
CA MET A 132 43.60 5.49 -23.17
C MET A 132 43.82 6.04 -21.75
N SER A 133 42.76 5.98 -20.94
CA SER A 133 42.75 6.43 -19.55
C SER A 133 41.89 5.48 -18.71
N VAL A 134 42.24 5.37 -17.43
CA VAL A 134 41.46 4.67 -16.41
C VAL A 134 41.27 5.61 -15.23
N ALA A 135 40.11 5.57 -14.61
CA ALA A 135 39.79 6.38 -13.46
C ALA A 135 38.94 5.60 -12.46
N ALA A 136 38.93 6.07 -11.22
CA ALA A 136 38.07 5.56 -10.16
C ALA A 136 37.37 6.74 -9.49
N GLY A 137 36.18 6.49 -8.95
CA GLY A 137 35.37 7.51 -8.31
C GLY A 137 34.51 6.92 -7.21
N THR A 138 34.15 7.75 -6.24
CA THR A 138 33.30 7.36 -5.11
C THR A 138 32.23 8.40 -4.87
N TYR A 139 31.03 7.98 -4.49
CA TYR A 139 29.94 8.88 -4.08
C TYR A 139 29.00 8.12 -3.15
N GLY A 140 28.57 8.74 -2.05
CA GLY A 140 27.55 8.15 -1.16
C GLY A 140 27.90 6.76 -0.62
N GLY A 141 29.18 6.40 -0.49
CA GLY A 141 29.62 5.07 -0.07
C GLY A 141 29.71 4.02 -1.19
N ALA A 142 29.28 4.34 -2.41
CA ALA A 142 29.54 3.53 -3.60
C ALA A 142 30.89 3.89 -4.25
N GLY A 143 31.50 2.91 -4.91
CA GLY A 143 32.70 3.08 -5.74
C GLY A 143 32.41 2.75 -7.21
N ALA A 144 33.22 3.29 -8.12
CA ALA A 144 33.15 3.00 -9.54
C ALA A 144 34.51 3.08 -10.20
N LEU A 145 34.64 2.35 -11.31
CA LEU A 145 35.77 2.39 -12.22
C LEU A 145 35.30 2.91 -13.57
N ALA A 146 36.14 3.64 -14.28
CA ALA A 146 35.88 4.12 -15.61
C ALA A 146 37.08 3.91 -16.53
N LEU A 147 36.82 3.62 -17.79
CA LEU A 147 37.79 3.45 -18.86
C LEU A 147 37.43 4.45 -19.96
N GLY A 148 38.42 5.20 -20.43
CA GLY A 148 38.25 6.21 -21.46
C GLY A 148 39.22 6.02 -22.60
N ALA A 149 38.76 6.25 -23.83
CA ALA A 149 39.59 6.34 -25.02
C ALA A 149 39.41 7.72 -25.66
N ASN A 150 40.52 8.33 -26.08
CA ASN A 150 40.53 9.63 -26.75
C ASN A 150 41.28 9.51 -28.07
N TYR A 151 40.82 10.24 -29.10
CA TYR A 151 41.43 10.23 -30.42
C TYR A 151 41.50 11.64 -31.01
N TRP A 152 42.71 12.11 -31.33
CA TRP A 152 42.92 13.38 -32.03
C TRP A 152 42.71 13.18 -33.53
N VAL A 153 41.63 13.74 -34.05
CA VAL A 153 41.36 13.73 -35.50
C VAL A 153 42.26 14.74 -36.23
N SER A 154 42.62 15.82 -35.54
CA SER A 154 43.53 16.88 -36.00
C SER A 154 44.08 17.63 -34.78
N ASN A 155 45.07 18.50 -34.93
CA ASN A 155 45.61 19.33 -33.82
C ASN A 155 44.58 20.18 -33.05
N ARG A 156 43.35 20.29 -33.56
CA ARG A 156 42.26 21.10 -32.98
C ARG A 156 41.03 20.29 -32.62
N LEU A 157 40.93 19.01 -33.00
CA LEU A 157 39.71 18.23 -32.83
C LEU A 157 40.01 16.93 -32.09
N LEU A 158 39.43 16.80 -30.89
CA LEU A 158 39.50 15.62 -30.05
C LEU A 158 38.13 14.95 -29.96
N LEU A 159 38.10 13.64 -30.17
CA LEU A 159 36.97 12.78 -29.83
C LEU A 159 37.29 12.00 -28.57
N ASN A 160 36.30 11.80 -27.70
CA ASN A 160 36.42 10.98 -26.51
C ASN A 160 35.23 10.03 -26.37
N ALA A 161 35.50 8.86 -25.81
CA ALA A 161 34.51 7.87 -25.45
C ALA A 161 34.88 7.28 -24.09
N HIS A 162 33.91 7.02 -23.23
CA HIS A 162 34.17 6.40 -21.94
C HIS A 162 33.11 5.35 -21.58
N VAL A 163 33.49 4.39 -20.76
CA VAL A 163 32.60 3.44 -20.11
C VAL A 163 32.92 3.44 -18.62
N SER A 164 31.91 3.34 -17.78
CA SER A 164 32.07 3.28 -16.32
C SER A 164 31.23 2.15 -15.76
N GLU A 165 31.72 1.51 -14.71
CA GLU A 165 31.05 0.44 -13.98
C GLU A 165 31.18 0.67 -12.48
N THR A 166 30.07 0.57 -11.77
CA THR A 166 30.03 0.70 -10.31
C THR A 166 30.40 -0.61 -9.64
N VAL A 167 31.29 -0.56 -8.66
CA VAL A 167 31.80 -1.72 -7.93
C VAL A 167 31.33 -1.69 -6.48
N GLY A 168 30.92 -2.83 -5.94
CA GLY A 168 30.47 -2.98 -4.55
C GLY A 168 28.96 -3.04 -4.33
N SER A 169 28.51 -2.71 -3.10
CA SER A 169 27.19 -3.03 -2.55
C SER A 169 25.97 -2.39 -3.24
N ALA A 170 26.18 -1.44 -4.14
CA ALA A 170 25.11 -0.80 -4.92
C ALA A 170 24.66 -1.60 -6.16
N GLY A 171 25.35 -2.72 -6.45
CA GLY A 171 25.17 -3.53 -7.65
C GLY A 171 25.96 -2.98 -8.84
N ALA A 172 26.37 -3.88 -9.74
CA ALA A 172 27.08 -3.50 -10.97
C ALA A 172 26.13 -2.72 -11.89
N ARG A 173 26.51 -1.48 -12.23
CA ARG A 173 25.80 -0.63 -13.19
C ARG A 173 26.81 -0.06 -14.17
N THR A 174 26.55 -0.24 -15.45
CA THR A 174 27.42 0.26 -16.52
C THR A 174 26.80 1.48 -17.18
N GLY A 175 27.61 2.50 -17.45
CA GLY A 175 27.23 3.71 -18.21
C GLY A 175 28.27 4.02 -19.29
N ALA A 176 27.86 4.65 -20.38
CA ALA A 176 28.75 4.99 -21.49
C ALA A 176 28.60 6.46 -21.96
N SER A 177 29.76 7.06 -22.19
CA SER A 177 30.13 8.39 -22.67
C SER A 177 30.55 8.50 -24.13
N VAL A 178 30.10 9.51 -24.90
CA VAL A 178 30.89 10.02 -26.04
C VAL A 178 30.86 11.55 -26.06
N GLY A 179 31.96 12.18 -26.50
CA GLY A 179 32.10 13.62 -26.52
C GLY A 179 33.14 14.10 -27.53
N MET A 180 33.14 15.40 -27.78
CA MET A 180 34.04 16.07 -28.72
C MET A 180 34.52 17.38 -28.11
N THR A 181 35.77 17.77 -28.40
CA THR A 181 36.35 19.05 -27.99
C THR A 181 37.07 19.68 -29.17
N TYR A 182 36.82 20.97 -29.41
CA TYR A 182 37.47 21.75 -30.47
C TYR A 182 38.31 22.89 -29.86
N GLY A 183 39.60 22.95 -30.21
CA GLY A 183 40.53 24.02 -29.80
C GLY A 183 40.62 25.13 -30.84
N PHE A 184 40.63 26.39 -30.39
CA PHE A 184 40.78 27.59 -31.22
C PHE A 184 42.14 28.28 -31.02
#